data_AF-A0A2V6X803-F1
#
_entry.id   AF-A0A2V6X803-F1
#
_cell.length_a   1.000
_cell.length_b   1.000
_cell.length_c   1.000
_cell.angle_alpha   90.00
_cell.angle_beta   90.00
_cell.angle_gamma   90.00
#
_symmetry.space_group_name_H-M   'P 1'
#
loop_
_entity.id
_entity.type
_entity.pdbx_description
1 polymer ?
#
loop_
_entity_poly.entity_id
_entity_poly.type
_entity_poly.pdbx_seq_one_letter_code
_entity_poly.pdbx_strand_id
1 'polypeptide(L)'
;MYERHSAGGRSHTAQIARLMALARWVPIDGRPAWEHPWMRQRLAQLAIDSEALKLTRLRSLTRQLRGEPPGPEGSVLKLSGSELGVRIADAAGELLGMHVLVNEGSATVPDAPRWFNRVLAARQYTISAGTSEIQRNIIGERVLGLPRG
;
A
#
# COMPACT_ATOMS: atom_id res chain seq x y z
N MET A 1 18.15 19.57 9.95
CA MET A 1 17.79 18.18 10.30
C MET A 1 16.33 17.91 9.90
N TYR A 2 16.03 17.86 8.59
CA TYR A 2 14.70 17.54 8.03
C TYR A 2 14.83 16.65 6.81
N GLU A 3 15.53 15.52 6.96
CA GLU A 3 15.66 14.53 5.89
C GLU A 3 14.88 13.28 6.26
N ARG A 4 13.55 13.40 6.37
CA ARG A 4 12.69 12.24 6.09
C ARG A 4 12.44 12.25 4.59
N HIS A 5 13.48 11.89 3.83
CA HIS A 5 13.29 11.42 2.46
C HIS A 5 12.21 10.34 2.53
N SER A 6 11.09 10.58 1.83
CA SER A 6 10.08 9.57 1.60
C SER A 6 10.82 8.30 1.19
N ALA A 7 10.64 7.20 1.91
CA ALA A 7 11.20 5.92 1.51
C ALA A 7 10.75 5.65 0.06
N GLY A 8 11.61 6.02 -0.88
CA GLY A 8 11.47 5.75 -2.29
C GLY A 8 11.66 4.26 -2.47
N GLY A 9 10.87 3.68 -3.37
CA GLY A 9 11.03 2.29 -3.75
C GLY A 9 9.79 1.45 -3.50
N ARG A 10 8.69 1.80 -4.21
CA ARG A 10 7.63 0.91 -4.71
C ARG A 10 6.39 1.76 -5.07
N SER A 11 6.11 1.90 -6.36
CA SER A 11 4.85 2.53 -6.79
C SER A 11 3.67 1.61 -6.47
N HIS A 12 2.83 1.98 -5.49
CA HIS A 12 1.58 1.27 -5.19
C HIS A 12 0.73 1.11 -6.45
N THR A 13 0.62 2.17 -7.26
CA THR A 13 -0.06 2.14 -8.56
C THR A 13 0.45 1.01 -9.46
N ALA A 14 1.77 0.88 -9.61
CA ALA A 14 2.35 -0.17 -10.45
C ALA A 14 2.15 -1.57 -9.86
N GLN A 15 2.02 -1.70 -8.55
CA GLN A 15 1.72 -2.99 -7.91
C GLN A 15 0.25 -3.38 -8.11
N ILE A 16 -0.65 -2.43 -7.94
CA ILE A 16 -2.09 -2.64 -8.15
C ILE A 16 -2.36 -2.96 -9.62
N ALA A 17 -1.71 -2.26 -10.56
CA ALA A 17 -1.76 -2.60 -11.98
C ALA A 17 -1.34 -4.05 -12.27
N ARG A 18 -0.30 -4.56 -11.60
CA ARG A 18 0.11 -5.96 -11.73
C ARG A 18 -0.91 -6.93 -11.13
N LEU A 19 -1.50 -6.63 -9.97
CA LEU A 19 -2.59 -7.45 -9.42
C LEU A 19 -3.80 -7.49 -10.35
N MET A 20 -4.18 -6.34 -10.91
CA MET A 20 -5.27 -6.26 -11.88
C MET A 20 -4.98 -7.05 -13.15
N ALA A 21 -3.72 -7.08 -13.60
CA ALA A 21 -3.30 -7.93 -14.70
C ALA A 21 -3.45 -9.41 -14.31
N LEU A 22 -2.81 -9.86 -13.22
CA LEU A 22 -2.91 -11.23 -12.71
C LEU A 22 -4.36 -11.71 -12.55
N ALA A 23 -5.23 -10.85 -12.01
CA ALA A 23 -6.63 -11.18 -11.80
C ALA A 23 -7.38 -11.54 -13.10
N ARG A 24 -6.93 -11.05 -14.26
CA ARG A 24 -7.58 -11.34 -15.55
C ARG A 24 -7.32 -12.75 -16.07
N TRP A 25 -6.35 -13.48 -15.52
CA TRP A 25 -6.02 -14.83 -16.00
C TRP A 25 -5.82 -15.86 -14.88
N VAL A 26 -5.55 -15.45 -13.64
CA VAL A 26 -5.48 -16.39 -12.50
C VAL A 26 -6.89 -16.90 -12.21
N PRO A 27 -7.14 -18.22 -12.31
CA PRO A 27 -8.46 -18.77 -12.06
C PRO A 27 -8.73 -18.89 -10.55
N ILE A 28 -9.95 -18.50 -10.15
CA ILE A 28 -10.55 -18.81 -8.84
C ILE A 28 -11.88 -19.49 -9.15
N ASP A 29 -12.09 -20.70 -8.61
CA ASP A 29 -13.29 -21.51 -8.85
C ASP A 29 -13.63 -21.68 -10.34
N GLY A 30 -12.61 -21.93 -11.17
CA GLY A 30 -12.78 -22.25 -12.59
C GLY A 30 -12.98 -21.05 -13.53
N ARG A 31 -12.99 -19.82 -13.03
CA ARG A 31 -13.07 -18.59 -13.86
C ARG A 31 -12.01 -17.56 -13.44
N PRO A 32 -11.61 -16.62 -14.31
CA PRO A 32 -10.66 -15.58 -13.95
C PRO A 32 -11.09 -14.82 -12.69
N ALA A 33 -10.15 -14.55 -11.78
CA ALA A 33 -10.39 -13.84 -10.52
C ALA A 33 -11.09 -12.48 -10.75
N TRP A 34 -10.82 -11.81 -11.88
CA TRP A 34 -11.43 -10.54 -12.29
C TRP A 34 -12.95 -10.61 -12.48
N GLU A 35 -13.50 -11.78 -12.77
CA GLU A 35 -14.95 -11.96 -12.92
C GLU A 35 -15.69 -12.01 -11.58
N HIS A 36 -14.97 -12.25 -10.48
CA HIS A 36 -15.54 -12.29 -9.15
C HIS A 36 -15.77 -10.86 -8.60
N PRO A 37 -17.00 -10.49 -8.21
CA PRO A 37 -17.30 -9.13 -7.72
C PRO A 37 -16.46 -8.69 -6.52
N TRP A 38 -16.20 -9.61 -5.59
CA TRP A 38 -15.40 -9.33 -4.38
C TRP A 38 -13.95 -8.95 -4.73
N MET A 39 -13.35 -9.61 -5.72
CA MET A 39 -12.00 -9.31 -6.18
C MET A 39 -11.95 -7.94 -6.87
N ARG A 40 -12.93 -7.63 -7.72
CA ARG A 40 -13.02 -6.30 -8.36
C ARG A 40 -13.18 -5.19 -7.32
N GLN A 41 -14.04 -5.39 -6.32
CA GLN A 41 -14.25 -4.41 -5.25
C GLN A 41 -12.96 -4.16 -4.48
N ARG A 42 -12.22 -5.23 -4.16
CA ARG A 42 -10.94 -5.13 -3.46
C ARG A 42 -9.90 -4.38 -4.28
N LEU A 43 -9.73 -4.72 -5.56
CA LEU A 43 -8.78 -4.05 -6.45
C LEU A 43 -9.15 -2.57 -6.68
N ALA A 44 -10.45 -2.26 -6.81
CA ALA A 44 -10.94 -0.89 -6.92
C ALA A 44 -10.62 -0.07 -5.68
N GLN A 45 -10.82 -0.62 -4.48
CA GLN A 45 -10.48 0.09 -3.23
C GLN A 45 -8.98 0.39 -3.14
N LEU A 46 -8.12 -0.57 -3.52
CA LEU A 46 -6.67 -0.33 -3.55
C LEU A 46 -6.29 0.79 -4.52
N ALA A 47 -6.92 0.82 -5.71
CA ALA A 47 -6.68 1.86 -6.70
C ALA A 47 -7.12 3.25 -6.19
N ILE A 48 -8.31 3.34 -5.58
CA ILE A 48 -8.83 4.56 -4.95
C ILE A 48 -7.86 5.07 -3.88
N ASP A 49 -7.44 4.21 -2.98
CA ASP A 49 -6.54 4.59 -1.88
C ASP A 49 -5.16 5.02 -2.39
N SER A 50 -4.66 4.36 -3.44
CA SER A 50 -3.40 4.75 -4.08
C SER A 50 -3.49 6.13 -4.73
N GLU A 51 -4.62 6.46 -5.38
CA GLU A 51 -4.83 7.78 -5.98
C GLU A 51 -5.00 8.86 -4.90
N ALA A 52 -5.78 8.58 -3.85
CA ALA A 52 -5.93 9.49 -2.71
C ALA A 52 -4.57 9.79 -2.05
N LEU A 53 -3.71 8.79 -1.90
CA LEU A 53 -2.37 8.95 -1.37
C LEU A 53 -1.48 9.79 -2.28
N LYS A 54 -1.54 9.58 -3.60
CA LYS A 54 -0.82 10.39 -4.61
C LYS A 54 -1.27 11.85 -4.55
N LEU A 55 -2.57 12.12 -4.57
CA LEU A 55 -3.12 13.48 -4.48
C LEU A 55 -2.72 14.16 -3.16
N THR A 56 -2.72 13.42 -2.04
CA THR A 56 -2.26 13.94 -0.75
C THR A 56 -0.78 14.30 -0.77
N ARG A 57 0.08 13.51 -1.43
CA ARG A 57 1.50 13.84 -1.63
C ARG A 57 1.67 15.10 -2.47
N LEU A 58 0.93 15.21 -3.57
CA LEU A 58 0.99 16.38 -4.44
C LEU A 58 0.56 17.64 -3.70
N ARG A 59 -0.53 17.58 -2.92
CA ARG A 59 -0.97 18.69 -2.07
C ARG A 59 0.11 19.12 -1.07
N SER A 60 0.75 18.14 -0.40
CA SER A 60 1.86 18.43 0.53
C SER A 60 3.05 19.09 -0.17
N LEU A 61 3.43 18.58 -1.34
CA LEU A 61 4.50 19.15 -2.17
C LEU A 61 4.16 20.58 -2.62
N THR A 62 2.92 20.84 -3.05
CA THR A 62 2.48 22.18 -3.44
C THR A 62 2.62 23.18 -2.30
N ARG A 63 2.26 22.80 -1.06
CA ARG A 63 2.44 23.66 0.12
C ARG A 63 3.92 23.94 0.39
N GLN A 64 4.77 22.92 0.31
CA GLN A 64 6.22 23.08 0.47
C GLN A 64 6.83 24.00 -0.58
N LEU A 65 6.43 23.87 -1.85
CA LEU A 65 6.89 24.73 -2.94
C LEU A 65 6.45 26.19 -2.77
N ARG A 66 5.39 26.45 -2.00
CA ARG A 66 4.94 27.79 -1.61
C ARG A 66 5.67 28.34 -0.37
N GLY A 67 6.60 27.58 0.21
CA GLY A 67 7.31 27.95 1.43
C GLY A 67 6.46 27.84 2.70
N GLU A 68 5.30 27.18 2.65
CA GLU A 68 4.49 26.93 3.84
C GLU A 68 5.21 25.95 4.78
N PRO A 69 5.07 26.12 6.11
CA PRO A 69 5.69 25.20 7.06
C PRO A 69 5.14 23.78 6.89
N PRO A 70 5.97 22.74 7.05
CA PRO A 70 5.54 21.35 6.98
C PRO A 70 4.53 21.05 8.09
N GLY A 71 3.40 20.45 7.71
CA GLY A 71 2.37 20.01 8.64
C GLY A 71 2.42 18.51 8.96
N PRO A 72 1.35 17.96 9.56
CA PRO A 72 1.25 16.55 9.95
C PRO A 72 1.05 15.60 8.74
N GLU A 73 1.03 16.10 7.50
CA GLU A 73 0.82 15.31 6.28
C GLU A 73 1.84 14.18 6.16
N GLY A 74 3.08 14.40 6.57
CA GLY A 74 4.11 13.35 6.57
C GLY A 74 3.68 12.13 7.38
N SER A 75 3.02 12.35 8.53
CA SER A 75 2.53 11.25 9.36
C SER A 75 1.35 10.52 8.75
N VAL A 76 0.41 11.27 8.17
CA VAL A 76 -0.74 10.73 7.43
C VAL A 76 -0.28 9.89 6.23
N LEU A 77 0.67 10.41 5.46
CA LEU A 77 1.23 9.76 4.28
C LEU A 77 1.98 8.47 4.63
N LYS A 78 2.76 8.48 5.71
CA LYS A 78 3.46 7.28 6.19
C LYS A 78 2.46 6.22 6.63
N LEU A 79 1.51 6.59 7.50
CA LEU A 79 0.49 5.66 8.01
C LEU A 79 -0.30 5.03 6.85
N SER A 80 -0.93 5.87 6.03
CA SER A 80 -1.78 5.43 4.92
C SER A 80 -1.00 4.62 3.88
N GLY A 81 0.26 5.00 3.62
CA GLY A 81 1.14 4.28 2.71
C GLY A 81 1.51 2.89 3.23
N SER A 82 1.89 2.78 4.50
CA SER A 82 2.22 1.50 5.13
C SER A 82 1.03 0.54 5.15
N GLU A 83 -0.14 1.02 5.56
CA GLU A 83 -1.37 0.22 5.62
C GLU A 83 -1.85 -0.19 4.22
N LEU A 84 -1.68 0.66 3.21
CA LEU A 84 -1.93 0.29 1.81
C LEU A 84 -0.97 -0.80 1.34
N GLY A 85 0.31 -0.73 1.70
CA GLY A 85 1.29 -1.77 1.39
C GLY A 85 0.91 -3.14 1.94
N VAL A 86 0.39 -3.19 3.18
CA VAL A 86 -0.16 -4.42 3.79
C VAL A 86 -1.38 -4.91 3.02
N ARG A 87 -2.37 -4.05 2.75
CA ARG A 87 -3.58 -4.46 2.04
C ARG A 87 -3.32 -4.93 0.61
N ILE A 88 -2.30 -4.40 -0.07
CA ILE A 88 -1.84 -4.92 -1.37
C ILE A 88 -1.24 -6.33 -1.21
N ALA A 89 -0.47 -6.59 -0.15
CA ALA A 89 0.08 -7.92 0.12
C ALA A 89 -1.02 -8.93 0.44
N ASP A 90 -2.01 -8.53 1.25
CA ASP A 90 -3.17 -9.38 1.58
C ASP A 90 -3.98 -9.70 0.32
N ALA A 91 -4.24 -8.70 -0.54
CA ALA A 91 -4.93 -8.91 -1.81
C ALA A 91 -4.15 -9.85 -2.75
N ALA A 92 -2.81 -9.81 -2.71
CA ALA A 92 -1.99 -10.76 -3.45
C ALA A 92 -2.14 -12.19 -2.91
N GLY A 93 -2.18 -12.36 -1.59
CA GLY A 93 -2.42 -13.65 -0.96
C GLY A 93 -3.80 -14.23 -1.33
N GLU A 94 -4.85 -13.41 -1.27
CA GLU A 94 -6.21 -13.82 -1.68
C GLU A 94 -6.29 -14.16 -3.17
N LEU A 95 -5.62 -13.39 -4.03
CA LEU A 95 -5.64 -13.62 -5.48
C LEU A 95 -4.86 -14.87 -5.90
N LEU A 96 -3.67 -15.08 -5.33
CA LEU A 96 -2.73 -16.10 -5.79
C LEU A 96 -2.88 -17.43 -5.02
N GLY A 97 -3.53 -17.41 -3.86
CA GLY A 97 -3.63 -18.56 -2.98
C GLY A 97 -2.25 -19.11 -2.64
N MET A 98 -2.09 -20.44 -2.74
CA MET A 98 -0.83 -21.12 -2.43
C MET A 98 0.35 -20.69 -3.31
N HIS A 99 0.11 -20.16 -4.51
CA HIS A 99 1.19 -19.67 -5.38
C HIS A 99 1.95 -18.49 -4.75
N VAL A 100 1.35 -17.76 -3.81
CA VAL A 100 2.03 -16.66 -3.11
C VAL A 100 3.16 -17.14 -2.20
N LEU A 101 3.16 -18.42 -1.82
CA LEU A 101 4.18 -19.04 -0.96
C LEU A 101 5.38 -19.58 -1.76
N VAL A 102 5.32 -19.52 -3.10
CA VAL A 102 6.36 -20.04 -3.98
C VAL A 102 7.31 -18.91 -4.37
N ASN A 103 8.58 -19.04 -4.01
CA ASN A 103 9.63 -18.10 -4.37
C ASN A 103 10.30 -18.44 -5.72
N GLU A 104 9.50 -18.93 -6.66
CA GLU A 104 9.91 -19.33 -8.01
C GLU A 104 8.77 -19.05 -8.99
N GLY A 105 9.10 -18.49 -10.16
CA GLY A 105 8.09 -18.16 -11.18
C GLY A 105 7.45 -19.41 -11.78
N SER A 106 6.18 -19.28 -12.19
CA SER A 106 5.45 -20.33 -12.91
C SER A 106 4.76 -19.75 -14.15
N ALA A 107 4.22 -20.62 -15.02
CA ALA A 107 3.40 -20.16 -16.14
C ALA A 107 2.18 -19.34 -15.69
N THR A 108 1.60 -19.70 -14.54
CA THR A 108 0.44 -19.01 -13.94
C THR A 108 0.83 -17.68 -13.31
N VAL A 109 1.95 -17.65 -12.59
CA VAL A 109 2.45 -16.48 -11.86
C VAL A 109 3.96 -16.31 -12.14
N PRO A 110 4.33 -15.69 -13.27
CA PRO A 110 5.75 -15.55 -13.66
C PRO A 110 6.58 -14.75 -12.66
N ASP A 111 5.96 -13.80 -11.96
CA ASP A 111 6.62 -12.95 -10.98
C ASP A 111 6.33 -13.37 -9.52
N ALA A 112 6.03 -14.65 -9.26
CA ALA A 112 5.77 -15.18 -7.92
C ALA A 112 6.80 -14.77 -6.84
N PRO A 113 8.14 -14.76 -7.11
CA PRO A 113 9.13 -14.27 -6.14
C PRO A 113 8.84 -12.85 -5.64
N ARG A 114 8.27 -11.97 -6.48
CA ARG A 114 7.91 -10.60 -6.10
C ARG A 114 6.79 -10.58 -5.07
N TRP A 115 5.80 -11.47 -5.20
CA TRP A 115 4.65 -11.55 -4.32
C TRP A 115 4.98 -12.26 -3.02
N PHE A 116 5.76 -13.35 -3.10
CA PHE A 116 6.35 -14.02 -1.95
C PHE A 116 7.08 -13.03 -1.03
N ASN A 117 8.06 -12.31 -1.58
CA ASN A 117 8.80 -11.30 -0.81
C ASN A 117 7.92 -10.16 -0.29
N ARG A 118 6.83 -9.83 -1.00
CA ARG A 118 5.89 -8.78 -0.56
C ARG A 118 5.13 -9.21 0.68
N VAL A 119 4.58 -10.43 0.67
CA VAL A 119 3.79 -10.98 1.77
C VAL A 119 4.67 -11.11 3.01
N LEU A 120 5.89 -11.63 2.85
CA LEU A 120 6.85 -11.71 3.96
C LEU A 120 7.21 -10.32 4.52
N ALA A 121 7.45 -9.33 3.64
CA ALA A 121 7.81 -7.98 4.06
C ALA A 121 6.61 -7.14 4.53
N ALA A 122 5.37 -7.60 4.42
CA ALA A 122 4.18 -6.78 4.64
C ALA A 122 4.15 -6.16 6.05
N ARG A 123 4.44 -6.97 7.08
CA ARG A 123 4.48 -6.53 8.47
C ARG A 123 5.55 -5.48 8.74
N GLN A 124 6.65 -5.50 7.99
CA GLN A 124 7.70 -4.50 8.14
C GLN A 124 7.19 -3.08 7.84
N TYR A 125 6.23 -2.92 6.92
CA TYR A 125 5.73 -1.60 6.52
C TYR A 125 5.09 -0.84 7.69
N THR A 126 4.36 -1.52 8.57
CA THR A 126 3.67 -0.90 9.70
C THR A 126 4.58 -0.66 10.90
N ILE A 127 5.82 -1.17 10.89
CA ILE A 127 6.78 -1.06 11.99
C ILE A 127 7.91 -0.08 11.66
N SER A 128 8.47 -0.18 10.46
CA SER A 128 9.63 0.60 10.05
C SER A 128 9.34 2.09 9.95
N ALA A 129 10.34 2.91 10.29
CA ALA A 129 10.29 4.37 10.26
C ALA A 129 9.15 4.99 11.10
N GLY A 130 8.87 4.39 12.26
CA GLY A 130 7.82 4.78 13.21
C GLY A 130 6.58 3.91 13.02
N THR A 131 6.11 3.23 14.07
CA THR A 131 5.01 2.28 13.92
C THR A 131 3.69 2.97 13.54
N SER A 132 2.73 2.22 13.00
CA SER A 132 1.40 2.76 12.69
C SER A 132 0.74 3.39 13.92
N GLU A 133 0.97 2.84 15.11
CA GLU A 133 0.47 3.36 16.40
C GLU A 133 1.07 4.73 16.72
N ILE A 134 2.39 4.88 16.57
CA ILE A 134 3.06 6.18 16.78
C ILE A 134 2.53 7.22 15.79
N GLN A 135 2.28 6.84 14.54
CA GLN A 135 1.70 7.76 13.57
C GLN A 135 0.27 8.14 13.92
N ARG A 136 -0.55 7.20 14.42
CA ARG A 136 -1.90 7.47 14.93
C ARG A 136 -1.86 8.45 16.10
N ASN A 137 -0.92 8.30 17.04
CA ASN A 137 -0.75 9.24 18.15
C ASN A 137 -0.39 10.64 17.64
N ILE A 138 0.60 10.77 16.74
CA ILE A 138 0.99 12.07 16.17
C ILE A 138 -0.20 12.74 15.47
N ILE A 139 -1.01 11.98 14.74
CA ILE A 139 -2.22 12.49 14.09
C ILE A 139 -3.26 12.90 15.14
N GLY A 140 -3.51 12.08 16.15
CA GLY A 140 -4.43 12.38 17.25
C GLY A 140 -4.06 13.69 17.95
N GLU A 141 -2.80 13.86 18.33
CA GLU A 141 -2.32 15.05 19.03
C GLU A 141 -2.30 16.29 18.13
N ARG A 142 -1.70 16.19 16.94
CA ARG A 142 -1.38 17.37 16.10
C ARG A 142 -2.49 17.75 15.12
N VAL A 143 -3.39 16.82 14.79
CA VAL A 143 -4.51 17.08 13.88
C VAL A 143 -5.81 17.19 14.66
N LEU A 144 -6.07 16.24 15.57
CA LEU A 144 -7.34 16.14 16.29
C LEU A 144 -7.33 16.85 17.66
N GLY A 145 -6.16 17.30 18.14
CA GLY A 145 -6.04 17.98 19.44
C GLY A 145 -6.28 17.08 20.65
N LEU A 146 -6.11 15.77 20.50
CA LEU A 146 -6.29 14.81 21.59
C LEU A 146 -5.19 14.97 22.65
N PRO A 147 -5.50 14.70 23.95
CA PRO A 147 -4.52 14.75 25.02
C PRO A 147 -3.43 13.67 24.84
N ARG A 148 -2.23 13.95 25.37
CA ARG A 148 -1.13 12.99 25.40
C ARG A 148 -1.39 11.93 26.48
N GLY A 149 -1.22 10.67 26.12
CA GLY A 149 -1.23 9.51 27.02
C GLY A 149 0.16 8.93 27.23
#